data_AF-K1UAA9-F1
#
_entry.id   AF-K1UAA9-F1
#
_cell.length_a   1.000
_cell.length_b   1.000
_cell.length_c   1.000
_cell.angle_alpha   90.00
_cell.angle_beta   90.00
_cell.angle_gamma   90.00
#
_symmetry.space_group_name_H-M   'P 1'
#
loop_
_entity.id
_entity.type
_entity.pdbx_description
1 polymer ?
#
loop_
_entity_poly.entity_id
_entity_poly.type
_entity_poly.pdbx_seq_one_letter_code
_entity_poly.pdbx_strand_id
1 'polypeptide(L)'
;MVSDNSWKYSPSSITFNSIYGGEDEDARITSSWKPVVIQKGPRGVLRQQIAQPVKMMEYFGVKSRHQLTPQQIAKASNAKHPIPAGTFVLDMGQNLAGFPQIKVSGKAGQQVRLYLSETLTAQGTCNQKQSGSPYYLNYTLSGKGEKASDGKRIETWHPHFTYYGYRYIQVEGAVMKGDENPDGKPVIEDIQSCFVYNSAAKIGSFECSNPMF
;
A
#
# COMPACT_ATOMS: atom_id res chain seq x y z
N MET A 1 -12.67 -13.83 29.45
CA MET A 1 -13.19 -12.56 28.89
C MET A 1 -14.01 -12.89 27.68
N VAL A 2 -15.17 -12.26 27.54
CA VAL A 2 -16.08 -12.39 26.39
C VAL A 2 -16.44 -11.00 25.88
N SER A 3 -16.78 -10.89 24.60
CA SER A 3 -17.32 -9.65 24.02
C SER A 3 -18.72 -9.39 24.59
N ASP A 4 -18.96 -8.22 25.16
CA ASP A 4 -20.26 -7.79 25.71
C ASP A 4 -20.43 -6.25 25.62
N ASN A 5 -21.53 -5.73 26.18
CA ASN A 5 -21.86 -4.30 26.13
C ASN A 5 -20.94 -3.40 26.97
N SER A 6 -20.01 -3.95 27.75
CA SER A 6 -19.00 -3.18 28.48
C SER A 6 -17.82 -2.76 27.59
N TRP A 7 -17.74 -3.31 26.37
CA TRP A 7 -16.70 -2.99 25.41
C TRP A 7 -16.81 -1.55 24.93
N LYS A 8 -15.65 -0.88 24.87
CA LYS A 8 -15.54 0.48 24.36
C LYS A 8 -14.97 0.44 22.95
N TYR A 9 -15.34 1.44 22.15
CA TYR A 9 -14.82 1.65 20.82
C TYR A 9 -14.44 3.13 20.63
N SER A 10 -13.62 3.38 19.63
CA SER A 10 -13.18 4.71 19.22
C SER A 10 -12.90 4.66 17.71
N PRO A 11 -13.08 5.75 16.96
CA PRO A 11 -12.52 5.88 15.63
C PRO A 11 -11.01 5.57 15.62
N SER A 12 -10.53 4.96 14.54
CA SER A 12 -9.11 4.69 14.29
C SER A 12 -8.52 5.71 13.32
N SER A 13 -7.23 5.57 12.99
CA SER A 13 -6.58 6.34 11.92
C SER A 13 -7.11 6.00 10.52
N ILE A 14 -7.69 4.82 10.33
CA ILE A 14 -8.27 4.39 9.06
C ILE A 14 -9.66 5.02 8.94
N THR A 15 -9.77 6.04 8.09
CA THR A 15 -10.98 6.86 7.93
C THR A 15 -11.94 6.33 6.86
N PHE A 16 -11.43 5.53 5.93
CA PHE A 16 -12.21 4.83 4.93
C PHE A 16 -11.54 3.51 4.60
N ASN A 17 -12.34 2.45 4.44
CA ASN A 17 -11.86 1.20 3.90
C ASN A 17 -12.94 0.51 3.06
N SER A 18 -12.52 -0.10 1.97
CA SER A 18 -13.35 -0.93 1.11
C SER A 18 -12.45 -1.91 0.36
N ILE A 19 -12.84 -3.19 0.35
CA ILE A 19 -12.15 -4.23 -0.42
C ILE A 19 -11.99 -3.83 -1.89
N TYR A 20 -12.96 -3.10 -2.45
CA TYR A 20 -12.92 -2.67 -3.85
C TYR A 20 -12.55 -1.20 -4.01
N GLY A 21 -12.86 -0.33 -3.05
CA GLY A 21 -12.68 1.12 -3.15
C GLY A 21 -11.33 1.65 -2.63
N GLY A 22 -10.60 0.86 -1.85
CA GLY A 22 -9.28 1.22 -1.32
C GLY A 22 -9.30 1.51 0.17
N GLU A 23 -8.32 2.28 0.64
CA GLU A 23 -8.18 2.63 2.06
C GLU A 23 -7.58 4.02 2.22
N ASP A 24 -8.21 4.83 3.06
CA ASP A 24 -7.68 6.13 3.49
C ASP A 24 -7.28 6.04 4.95
N GLU A 25 -6.03 6.41 5.24
CA GLU A 25 -5.52 6.52 6.60
C GLU A 25 -4.97 7.92 6.88
N ASP A 26 -5.40 8.48 8.01
CA ASP A 26 -4.84 9.71 8.58
C ASP A 26 -4.07 9.42 9.87
N ALA A 27 -2.75 9.28 9.75
CA ALA A 27 -1.88 8.94 10.87
C ALA A 27 -1.76 10.06 11.92
N ARG A 28 -2.31 11.26 11.66
CA ARG A 28 -2.41 12.31 12.69
C ARG A 28 -3.43 11.95 13.76
N ILE A 29 -4.41 11.10 13.43
CA ILE A 29 -5.40 10.58 14.37
C ILE A 29 -4.69 9.56 15.25
N THR A 30 -4.41 9.98 16.48
CA THR A 30 -3.76 9.11 17.47
C THR A 30 -4.80 8.49 18.39
N SER A 31 -4.62 7.20 18.63
CA SER A 31 -5.50 6.42 19.48
C SER A 31 -5.06 6.61 20.95
N SER A 32 -6.01 6.79 21.87
CA SER A 32 -5.76 6.80 23.32
C SER A 32 -5.86 5.40 23.93
N TRP A 33 -5.74 4.35 23.09
CA TRP A 33 -5.93 2.98 23.52
C TRP A 33 -4.82 2.56 24.47
N LYS A 34 -5.21 1.81 25.50
CA LYS A 34 -4.25 1.22 26.42
C LYS A 34 -3.52 0.06 25.74
N PRO A 35 -2.25 -0.20 26.10
CA PRO A 35 -1.57 -1.41 25.65
C PRO A 35 -2.42 -2.67 25.90
N VAL A 36 -2.38 -3.60 24.96
CA VAL A 36 -3.08 -4.88 25.10
C VAL A 36 -2.51 -5.67 26.29
N VAL A 37 -3.39 -6.30 27.06
CA VAL A 37 -2.99 -7.21 28.13
C VAL A 37 -3.09 -8.63 27.61
N ILE A 38 -1.96 -9.35 27.56
CA ILE A 38 -1.93 -10.75 27.15
C ILE A 38 -2.63 -11.58 28.23
N GLN A 39 -3.67 -12.31 27.80
CA GLN A 39 -4.47 -13.17 28.67
C GLN A 39 -4.38 -14.60 28.16
N LYS A 40 -4.40 -15.57 29.08
CA LYS A 40 -4.48 -16.98 28.70
C LYS A 40 -5.80 -17.21 27.97
N GLY A 41 -5.72 -17.70 26.74
CA GLY A 41 -6.89 -18.01 25.93
C GLY A 41 -7.81 -19.04 26.60
N PRO A 42 -9.09 -19.09 26.20
CA PRO A 42 -10.01 -20.09 26.73
C PRO A 42 -9.49 -21.50 26.46
N ARG A 43 -9.55 -22.39 27.46
CA ARG A 43 -9.16 -23.81 27.36
C ARG A 43 -10.21 -24.64 26.61
N GLY A 44 -10.71 -24.11 25.48
CA GLY A 44 -11.70 -24.77 24.64
C GLY A 44 -11.13 -26.02 23.96
N VAL A 45 -12.01 -26.80 23.33
CA VAL A 45 -11.61 -27.93 22.51
C VAL A 45 -10.94 -27.41 21.23
N LEU A 46 -9.68 -27.77 21.02
CA LEU A 46 -8.96 -27.44 19.79
C LEU A 46 -9.68 -28.11 18.60
N ARG A 47 -10.03 -27.30 17.60
CA ARG A 47 -10.54 -27.81 16.32
C ARG A 47 -9.42 -27.79 15.30
N GLN A 48 -9.45 -28.74 14.37
CA GLN A 48 -8.47 -28.79 13.29
C GLN A 48 -8.54 -27.50 12.47
N GLN A 49 -7.37 -26.93 12.18
CA GLN A 49 -7.22 -25.84 11.24
C GLN A 49 -7.37 -26.38 9.81
N ILE A 50 -8.41 -25.93 9.10
CA ILE A 50 -8.78 -26.45 7.77
C ILE A 50 -7.93 -25.82 6.64
N ALA A 51 -7.33 -24.65 6.88
CA ALA A 51 -6.46 -23.97 5.92
C ALA A 51 -5.32 -23.23 6.63
N GLN A 52 -4.14 -23.14 6.00
CA GLN A 52 -3.05 -22.30 6.49
C GLN A 52 -3.47 -20.81 6.43
N PRO A 53 -2.94 -19.95 7.30
CA PRO A 53 -3.32 -18.54 7.32
C PRO A 53 -2.75 -17.82 6.09
N VAL A 54 -3.40 -16.73 5.71
CA VAL A 54 -2.87 -15.78 4.72
C VAL A 54 -1.84 -14.88 5.39
N LYS A 55 -0.68 -14.69 4.76
CA LYS A 55 0.42 -13.84 5.26
C LYS A 55 1.03 -13.03 4.12
N MET A 56 1.82 -12.01 4.46
CA MET A 56 2.81 -11.44 3.54
C MET A 56 3.92 -12.47 3.35
N MET A 57 4.01 -13.04 2.16
CA MET A 57 4.89 -14.17 1.86
C MET A 57 6.16 -13.74 1.14
N GLU A 58 6.02 -12.81 0.18
CA GLU A 58 7.12 -12.35 -0.66
C GLU A 58 7.06 -10.83 -0.84
N TYR A 59 8.21 -10.24 -1.16
CA TYR A 59 8.37 -8.80 -1.33
C TYR A 59 9.06 -8.51 -2.67
N PHE A 60 8.49 -7.60 -3.45
CA PHE A 60 9.02 -7.22 -4.76
C PHE A 60 9.36 -5.73 -4.77
N GLY A 61 10.61 -5.40 -5.05
CA GLY A 61 11.06 -4.01 -5.24
C GLY A 61 10.75 -3.47 -6.63
N VAL A 62 10.89 -2.16 -6.79
CA VAL A 62 10.72 -1.46 -8.07
C VAL A 62 11.73 -1.96 -9.11
N LYS A 63 11.25 -2.29 -10.31
CA LYS A 63 12.11 -2.65 -11.47
C LYS A 63 12.39 -1.47 -12.39
N SER A 64 11.38 -0.65 -12.64
CA SER A 64 11.55 0.58 -13.41
C SER A 64 10.57 1.65 -12.98
N ARG A 65 10.88 2.90 -13.35
CA ARG A 65 10.06 4.07 -13.08
C ARG A 65 9.87 4.85 -14.37
N HIS A 66 8.64 5.31 -14.59
CA HIS A 66 8.28 6.22 -15.66
C HIS A 66 7.70 7.51 -15.09
N GLN A 67 8.37 8.64 -15.33
CA GLN A 67 7.86 9.96 -14.95
C GLN A 67 6.86 10.43 -16.01
N LEU A 68 5.63 10.79 -15.61
CA LEU A 68 4.64 11.28 -16.57
C LEU A 68 5.01 12.68 -17.05
N THR A 69 4.99 12.88 -18.37
CA THR A 69 5.21 14.20 -18.97
C THR A 69 3.98 15.10 -18.80
N PRO A 70 4.13 16.43 -18.90
CA PRO A 70 2.98 17.35 -18.91
C PRO A 70 1.94 17.00 -19.98
N GLN A 71 2.35 16.53 -21.17
CA GLN A 71 1.39 16.13 -22.21
C GLN A 71 0.66 14.83 -21.87
N GLN A 72 1.34 13.86 -21.24
CA GLN A 72 0.70 12.62 -20.79
C GLN A 72 -0.34 12.92 -19.71
N ILE A 73 0.02 13.75 -18.72
CA ILE A 73 -0.88 14.21 -17.66
C ILE A 73 -2.08 14.93 -18.27
N ALA A 74 -1.88 15.90 -19.16
CA ALA A 74 -2.97 16.66 -19.77
C ALA A 74 -3.96 15.78 -20.55
N LYS A 75 -3.47 14.70 -21.19
CA LYS A 75 -4.32 13.75 -21.94
C LYS A 75 -5.07 12.76 -21.05
N ALA A 76 -4.49 12.35 -19.93
CA ALA A 76 -5.08 11.35 -19.03
C ALA A 76 -5.97 11.97 -17.95
N SER A 77 -5.67 13.20 -17.54
CA SER A 77 -6.36 13.95 -16.51
C SER A 77 -7.75 14.42 -16.97
N ASN A 78 -8.73 14.44 -16.08
CA ASN A 78 -10.05 15.01 -16.33
C ASN A 78 -10.63 15.69 -15.07
N ALA A 79 -11.76 16.38 -15.20
CA ALA A 79 -12.35 17.16 -14.11
C ALA A 79 -12.72 16.31 -12.87
N LYS A 80 -13.02 15.01 -13.03
CA LYS A 80 -13.34 14.11 -11.91
C LYS A 80 -12.08 13.49 -11.29
N HIS A 81 -11.04 13.30 -12.10
CA HIS A 81 -9.78 12.69 -11.70
C HIS A 81 -8.61 13.53 -12.22
N PRO A 82 -8.31 14.67 -11.57
CA PRO A 82 -7.17 15.47 -11.93
C PRO A 82 -5.88 14.75 -11.54
N ILE A 83 -4.93 14.65 -12.47
CA ILE A 83 -3.61 14.05 -12.21
C ILE A 83 -2.63 15.18 -11.90
N PRO A 84 -2.01 15.22 -10.71
CA PRO A 84 -1.11 16.30 -10.32
C PRO A 84 0.23 16.24 -11.06
N ALA A 85 0.88 17.40 -11.21
CA ALA A 85 2.24 17.48 -11.71
C ALA A 85 3.24 16.74 -10.81
N GLY A 86 4.21 16.07 -11.43
CA GLY A 86 5.17 15.22 -10.74
C GLY A 86 4.70 13.78 -10.49
N THR A 87 3.49 13.41 -10.94
CA THR A 87 3.02 12.01 -10.91
C THR A 87 3.94 11.09 -11.71
N PHE A 88 4.28 9.94 -11.14
CA PHE A 88 5.08 8.90 -11.78
C PHE A 88 4.47 7.52 -11.57
N VAL A 89 4.89 6.57 -12.39
CA VAL A 89 4.43 5.19 -12.33
C VAL A 89 5.62 4.26 -12.14
N LEU A 90 5.47 3.31 -11.23
CA LEU A 90 6.45 2.28 -10.91
C LEU A 90 6.01 0.96 -11.52
N ASP A 91 6.92 0.27 -12.18
CA ASP A 91 6.76 -1.13 -12.59
C ASP A 91 7.45 -2.03 -11.57
N MET A 92 6.68 -2.90 -10.93
CA MET A 92 7.17 -3.84 -9.92
C MET A 92 7.71 -5.14 -10.56
N GLY A 93 7.56 -5.29 -11.88
CA GLY A 93 8.08 -6.41 -12.68
C GLY A 93 7.31 -7.72 -12.55
N GLN A 94 6.44 -7.84 -11.56
CA GLN A 94 5.61 -9.01 -11.31
C GLN A 94 4.16 -8.56 -11.08
N ASN A 95 3.21 -9.20 -11.77
CA ASN A 95 1.79 -9.08 -11.42
C ASN A 95 1.50 -10.01 -10.24
N LEU A 96 0.98 -9.47 -9.13
CA LEU A 96 0.78 -10.21 -7.88
C LEU A 96 -0.49 -9.74 -7.16
N ALA A 97 -0.96 -10.52 -6.18
CA ALA A 97 -2.10 -10.17 -5.33
C ALA A 97 -1.64 -9.68 -3.95
N GLY A 98 -1.90 -8.43 -3.60
CA GLY A 98 -1.47 -7.88 -2.32
C GLY A 98 -1.60 -6.37 -2.25
N PHE A 99 -0.62 -5.70 -1.66
CA PHE A 99 -0.61 -4.24 -1.51
C PHE A 99 0.83 -3.70 -1.39
N PRO A 100 1.05 -2.41 -1.69
CA PRO A 100 2.34 -1.78 -1.45
C PRO A 100 2.57 -1.50 0.03
N GLN A 101 3.83 -1.58 0.45
CA GLN A 101 4.33 -0.99 1.68
C GLN A 101 5.32 0.11 1.32
N ILE A 102 5.14 1.29 1.92
CA ILE A 102 6.06 2.42 1.75
C ILE A 102 6.79 2.72 3.05
N LYS A 103 8.01 3.25 2.92
CA LYS A 103 8.67 4.06 3.92
C LYS A 103 8.69 5.50 3.41
N VAL A 104 8.12 6.42 4.17
CA VAL A 104 7.93 7.80 3.73
C VAL A 104 8.39 8.78 4.80
N SER A 105 9.04 9.87 4.37
CA SER A 105 9.38 11.00 5.23
C SER A 105 8.70 12.27 4.72
N GLY A 106 8.30 13.15 5.63
CA GLY A 106 7.59 14.38 5.27
C GLY A 106 7.01 15.11 6.47
N LYS A 107 6.30 16.20 6.20
CA LYS A 107 5.60 17.01 7.22
C LYS A 107 4.23 16.39 7.52
N ALA A 108 3.78 16.60 8.75
CA ALA A 108 2.44 16.20 9.16
C ALA A 108 1.37 16.80 8.24
N GLY A 109 0.39 15.99 7.83
CA GLY A 109 -0.72 16.40 6.96
C GLY A 109 -0.42 16.33 5.47
N GLN A 110 0.82 16.10 5.04
CA GLN A 110 1.09 15.79 3.64
C GLN A 110 0.56 14.41 3.27
N GLN A 111 0.23 14.20 2.00
CA GLN A 111 -0.43 12.99 1.52
C GLN A 111 0.36 12.30 0.43
N VAL A 112 0.35 10.97 0.47
CA VAL A 112 0.79 10.09 -0.61
C VAL A 112 -0.42 9.29 -1.09
N ARG A 113 -0.71 9.33 -2.38
CA ARG A 113 -1.77 8.55 -2.99
C ARG A 113 -1.22 7.55 -3.98
N LEU A 114 -1.68 6.30 -3.87
CA LEU A 114 -1.23 5.17 -4.68
C LEU A 114 -2.41 4.60 -5.45
N TYR A 115 -2.31 4.59 -6.78
CA TYR A 115 -3.21 3.83 -7.64
C TYR A 115 -2.51 2.55 -8.08
N LEU A 116 -3.24 1.43 -8.07
CA LEU A 116 -2.73 0.13 -8.47
C LEU A 116 -3.42 -0.33 -9.74
N SER A 117 -2.68 -1.03 -10.61
CA SER A 117 -3.25 -1.67 -11.79
C SER A 117 -2.38 -2.82 -12.32
N GLU A 118 -3.02 -3.74 -13.05
CA GLU A 118 -2.33 -4.81 -13.79
C GLU A 118 -1.75 -4.32 -15.11
N THR A 119 -2.34 -3.26 -15.70
CA THR A 119 -1.96 -2.70 -17.00
C THR A 119 -1.88 -1.17 -16.92
N LEU A 120 -1.28 -0.57 -17.94
CA LEU A 120 -1.22 0.88 -18.12
C LEU A 120 -2.15 1.34 -19.25
N THR A 121 -2.56 2.60 -19.20
CA THR A 121 -3.22 3.28 -20.32
C THR A 121 -2.22 3.61 -21.42
N ALA A 122 -2.69 4.04 -22.59
CA ALA A 122 -1.82 4.54 -23.66
C ALA A 122 -0.99 5.77 -23.24
N GLN A 123 -1.42 6.49 -22.19
CA GLN A 123 -0.74 7.65 -21.64
C GLN A 123 0.26 7.26 -20.53
N GLY A 124 0.36 5.98 -20.18
CA GLY A 124 1.28 5.46 -19.17
C GLY A 124 0.77 5.55 -17.73
N THR A 125 -0.50 5.89 -17.51
CA THR A 125 -1.14 5.92 -16.18
C THR A 125 -1.69 4.55 -15.80
N CYS A 126 -2.00 4.33 -14.51
CA CYS A 126 -2.68 3.11 -14.09
C CYS A 126 -4.04 2.94 -14.79
N ASN A 127 -4.32 1.72 -15.28
CA ASN A 127 -5.57 1.38 -15.94
C ASN A 127 -6.43 0.44 -15.08
N GLN A 128 -7.53 0.98 -14.55
CA GLN A 128 -8.48 0.25 -13.68
C GLN A 128 -9.80 -0.10 -14.39
N LYS A 129 -9.88 0.07 -15.72
CA LYS A 129 -11.13 -0.08 -16.48
C LYS A 129 -11.80 -1.46 -16.26
N GLN A 130 -11.01 -2.51 -16.08
CA GLN A 130 -11.50 -3.89 -15.93
C GLN A 130 -11.71 -4.34 -14.48
N SER A 131 -11.20 -3.59 -13.49
CA SER A 131 -11.19 -3.99 -12.07
C SER A 131 -12.16 -3.19 -11.19
N GLY A 132 -12.95 -2.29 -11.78
CA GLY A 132 -13.72 -1.28 -11.06
C GLY A 132 -12.87 -0.03 -10.83
N SER A 133 -13.43 1.16 -11.04
CA SER A 133 -12.64 2.41 -10.99
C SER A 133 -13.48 3.59 -10.47
N PRO A 134 -12.88 4.50 -9.69
CA PRO A 134 -11.51 4.46 -9.17
C PRO A 134 -11.40 3.71 -7.83
N TYR A 135 -10.23 3.11 -7.59
CA TYR A 135 -9.78 2.76 -6.25
C TYR A 135 -8.34 3.23 -6.04
N TYR A 136 -8.03 3.65 -4.81
CA TYR A 136 -6.71 4.14 -4.45
C TYR A 136 -6.45 3.94 -2.97
N LEU A 137 -5.17 4.01 -2.60
CA LEU A 137 -4.74 4.02 -1.23
C LEU A 137 -4.22 5.42 -0.92
N ASN A 138 -4.67 6.03 0.18
CA ASN A 138 -4.27 7.38 0.55
C ASN A 138 -3.74 7.41 1.98
N TYR A 139 -2.51 7.89 2.14
CA TYR A 139 -1.87 8.00 3.43
C TYR A 139 -1.55 9.45 3.77
N THR A 140 -2.06 9.92 4.90
CA THR A 140 -1.74 11.25 5.46
C THR A 140 -0.73 11.10 6.58
N LEU A 141 0.45 11.72 6.41
CA LEU A 141 1.57 11.59 7.34
C LEU A 141 1.27 12.22 8.69
N SER A 142 1.73 11.59 9.78
CA SER A 142 1.70 12.14 11.13
C SER A 142 2.86 13.11 11.40
N GLY A 143 3.97 12.98 10.66
CA GLY A 143 5.25 13.62 10.92
C GLY A 143 6.01 13.03 12.11
N LYS A 144 5.55 11.91 12.68
CA LYS A 144 6.05 11.32 13.94
C LYS A 144 6.69 9.93 13.76
N GLY A 145 7.28 9.67 12.59
CA GLY A 145 7.98 8.43 12.29
C GLY A 145 9.23 8.16 13.16
N GLU A 146 9.85 7.02 12.91
CA GLU A 146 11.12 6.64 13.53
C GLU A 146 12.22 7.62 13.09
N LYS A 147 13.13 7.98 14.01
CA LYS A 147 14.22 8.89 13.71
C LYS A 147 15.34 8.13 12.99
N ALA A 148 15.57 8.46 11.72
CA ALA A 148 16.69 7.94 10.95
C ALA A 148 18.01 8.61 11.35
N SER A 149 19.13 8.02 10.93
CA SER A 149 20.49 8.52 11.22
C SER A 149 20.77 9.91 10.65
N ASP A 150 20.14 10.26 9.53
CA ASP A 150 20.20 11.58 8.90
C ASP A 150 19.24 12.61 9.55
N GLY A 151 18.55 12.22 10.63
CA GLY A 151 17.65 13.09 11.40
C GLY A 151 16.21 13.13 10.88
N LYS A 152 15.91 12.50 9.73
CA LYS A 152 14.53 12.43 9.21
C LYS A 152 13.64 11.58 10.09
N ARG A 153 12.33 11.82 9.97
CA ARG A 153 11.27 10.99 10.57
C ARG A 153 10.66 10.12 9.47
N ILE A 154 10.80 8.81 9.59
CA ILE A 154 10.33 7.84 8.58
C ILE A 154 9.13 7.08 9.14
N GLU A 155 8.01 7.17 8.43
CA GLU A 155 6.80 6.41 8.70
C GLU A 155 6.76 5.19 7.76
N THR A 156 6.44 4.01 8.30
CA THR A 156 6.20 2.81 7.50
C THR A 156 4.70 2.55 7.45
N TRP A 157 4.16 2.39 6.26
CA TRP A 157 2.72 2.23 6.06
C TRP A 157 2.38 1.25 4.95
N HIS A 158 1.28 0.53 5.13
CA HIS A 158 0.59 -0.29 4.14
C HIS A 158 -0.91 -0.36 4.53
N PRO A 159 -1.84 -0.64 3.60
CA PRO A 159 -3.25 -0.78 3.94
C PRO A 159 -3.52 -2.07 4.73
N HIS A 160 -4.64 -2.11 5.47
CA HIS A 160 -5.01 -3.22 6.35
C HIS A 160 -6.21 -4.02 5.86
N PHE A 161 -7.18 -3.37 5.23
CA PHE A 161 -8.49 -3.96 4.92
C PHE A 161 -8.79 -4.01 3.42
N THR A 162 -7.76 -3.94 2.57
CA THR A 162 -7.88 -4.09 1.11
C THR A 162 -6.64 -4.76 0.51
N TYR A 163 -6.79 -5.33 -0.67
CA TYR A 163 -5.71 -5.91 -1.48
C TYR A 163 -6.14 -5.96 -2.96
N TYR A 164 -5.18 -5.97 -3.87
CA TYR A 164 -5.43 -5.94 -5.31
C TYR A 164 -4.48 -6.85 -6.08
N GLY A 165 -4.92 -7.32 -7.25
CA GLY A 165 -4.03 -7.81 -8.30
C GLY A 165 -3.39 -6.62 -9.02
N TYR A 166 -2.07 -6.50 -9.00
CA TYR A 166 -1.37 -5.40 -9.68
C TYR A 166 0.09 -5.71 -10.01
N ARG A 167 0.59 -4.97 -11.00
CA ARG A 167 2.01 -4.87 -11.37
C ARG A 167 2.53 -3.44 -11.28
N TYR A 168 1.67 -2.45 -11.53
CA TYR A 168 2.02 -1.05 -11.60
C TYR A 168 1.48 -0.26 -10.41
N ILE A 169 2.27 0.70 -9.94
CA ILE A 169 1.88 1.64 -8.88
C ILE A 169 2.06 3.06 -9.43
N GLN A 170 0.96 3.79 -9.63
CA GLN A 170 1.01 5.23 -9.88
C GLN A 170 1.05 5.97 -8.55
N VAL A 171 2.04 6.83 -8.39
CA VAL A 171 2.29 7.61 -7.19
C VAL A 171 1.96 9.07 -7.45
N GLU A 172 1.06 9.61 -6.63
CA GLU A 172 0.69 11.02 -6.63
C GLU A 172 1.04 11.67 -5.29
N GLY A 173 1.40 12.95 -5.34
CA GLY A 173 1.65 13.76 -4.15
C GLY A 173 3.01 13.54 -3.48
N ALA A 174 3.88 12.68 -4.00
CA ALA A 174 5.21 12.39 -3.44
C ALA A 174 6.32 12.44 -4.49
N VAL A 175 7.57 12.39 -4.04
CA VAL A 175 8.79 12.17 -4.85
C VAL A 175 9.55 10.94 -4.34
N MET A 176 10.44 10.36 -5.14
CA MET A 176 11.32 9.30 -4.65
C MET A 176 12.56 9.90 -4.00
N LYS A 177 13.18 9.16 -3.08
CA LYS A 177 14.50 9.49 -2.55
C LYS A 177 15.51 9.73 -3.68
N GLY A 178 16.16 10.89 -3.64
CA GLY A 178 17.17 11.30 -4.62
C GLY A 178 16.64 12.19 -5.74
N ASP A 179 15.32 12.37 -5.86
CA ASP A 179 14.74 13.33 -6.78
C ASP A 179 14.88 14.77 -6.27
N GLU A 180 14.83 15.74 -7.20
CA GLU A 180 14.63 17.14 -6.85
C GLU A 180 13.27 17.34 -6.18
N ASN A 181 13.24 18.13 -5.10
CA ASN A 181 12.03 18.35 -4.32
C ASN A 181 11.84 19.84 -3.94
N PRO A 182 11.71 20.75 -4.92
CA PRO A 182 11.55 22.18 -4.66
C PRO A 182 10.26 22.50 -3.88
N ASP A 183 9.21 21.70 -4.08
CA ASP A 183 7.90 21.89 -3.44
C ASP A 183 7.84 21.29 -2.02
N GLY A 184 8.90 20.63 -1.57
CA GLY A 184 8.96 19.98 -0.26
C GLY A 184 7.89 18.91 -0.04
N LYS A 185 7.53 18.14 -1.08
CA LYS A 185 6.60 17.00 -1.03
C LYS A 185 7.14 15.87 -0.14
N PRO A 186 6.27 14.96 0.35
CA PRO A 186 6.70 13.70 0.94
C PRO A 186 7.71 12.98 0.07
N VAL A 187 8.71 12.38 0.70
CA VAL A 187 9.76 11.58 0.06
C VAL A 187 9.50 10.12 0.37
N ILE A 188 9.24 9.32 -0.65
CA ILE A 188 9.24 7.87 -0.55
C ILE A 188 10.70 7.42 -0.46
N GLU A 189 11.10 7.02 0.74
CA GLU A 189 12.43 6.51 1.05
C GLU A 189 12.62 5.08 0.52
N ASP A 190 11.54 4.30 0.50
CA ASP A 190 11.48 2.93 -0.01
C ASP A 190 10.04 2.54 -0.34
N ILE A 191 9.86 1.67 -1.34
CA ILE A 191 8.56 1.10 -1.71
C ILE A 191 8.73 -0.32 -2.24
N GLN A 192 7.88 -1.21 -1.76
CA GLN A 192 7.84 -2.61 -2.16
C GLN A 192 6.41 -3.11 -2.26
N SER A 193 6.17 -4.10 -3.12
CA SER A 193 4.91 -4.84 -3.17
C SER A 193 4.97 -6.04 -2.25
N CYS A 194 3.99 -6.16 -1.35
CA CYS A 194 3.81 -7.30 -0.47
C CYS A 194 2.90 -8.31 -1.17
N PHE A 195 3.43 -9.47 -1.57
CA PHE A 195 2.63 -10.56 -2.11
C PHE A 195 1.98 -11.33 -0.97
N VAL A 196 0.65 -11.35 -0.95
CA VAL A 196 -0.14 -11.91 0.14
C VAL A 196 -0.91 -13.12 -0.36
N TYR A 197 -0.60 -14.29 0.20
CA TYR A 197 -1.29 -15.54 -0.13
C TYR A 197 -1.25 -16.52 1.03
N ASN A 198 -1.93 -17.65 0.84
CA ASN A 198 -2.01 -18.72 1.82
C ASN A 198 -0.61 -19.30 2.12
N SER A 199 -0.20 -19.35 3.38
CA SER A 199 1.13 -19.83 3.81
C SER A 199 1.32 -21.36 3.74
N ALA A 200 0.65 -22.01 2.79
CA ALA A 200 0.88 -23.40 2.46
C ALA A 200 2.32 -23.62 1.98
N ALA A 201 2.93 -24.72 2.40
CA ALA A 201 4.27 -25.08 1.97
C ALA A 201 4.28 -25.40 0.47
N LYS A 202 5.31 -24.93 -0.24
CA LYS A 202 5.60 -25.38 -1.59
C LYS A 202 6.07 -26.84 -1.53
N ILE A 203 5.27 -27.77 -2.06
CA ILE A 203 5.55 -29.22 -2.02
C ILE A 203 6.02 -29.80 -3.37
N GLY A 204 6.17 -28.96 -4.38
CA GLY A 204 6.61 -29.38 -5.71
C GLY A 204 7.35 -28.27 -6.45
N SER A 205 8.20 -28.70 -7.36
CA SER A 205 8.92 -27.83 -8.30
C SER A 205 8.98 -28.52 -9.66
N PHE A 206 9.05 -27.71 -10.71
CA PHE A 206 9.23 -28.15 -12.08
C PHE A 206 10.28 -27.26 -12.73
N GLU A 207 11.18 -27.85 -13.51
CA GLU A 207 12.19 -27.15 -14.31
C GLU A 207 12.44 -28.00 -15.56
N CYS A 208 12.63 -27.36 -16.72
CA CYS A 208 13.05 -28.05 -17.94
C CYS A 208 14.01 -27.19 -18.76
N SER A 209 14.57 -27.76 -19.83
CA SER A 209 15.57 -27.09 -20.66
C SER A 209 15.01 -25.95 -21.52
N ASN A 210 13.69 -25.83 -21.61
CA ASN A 210 13.03 -24.79 -22.37
C ASN A 210 12.64 -23.63 -21.44
N PRO A 211 13.23 -22.43 -21.58
CA PRO A 211 12.99 -21.30 -20.68
C PRO A 211 11.56 -20.72 -20.77
N MET A 212 10.73 -21.19 -21.70
CA MET A 212 9.31 -20.84 -21.78
C MET A 212 8.44 -21.69 -20.83
N PHE A 213 9.02 -22.67 -20.13
CA PHE A 213 8.32 -23.61 -19.23
C PHE A 213 8.96 -23.67 -17.84
#